data_AF-A0A450XA49-F1
#
_entry.id   AF-A0A450XA49-F1
#
_cell.length_a   1.000
_cell.length_b   1.000
_cell.length_c   1.000
_cell.angle_alpha   90.00
_cell.angle_beta   90.00
_cell.angle_gamma   90.00
#
_symmetry.space_group_name_H-M   'P 1'
#
loop_
_entity.id
_entity.type
_entity.pdbx_description
1 polymer ?
#
loop_
_entity_poly.entity_id
_entity_poly.type
_entity_poly.pdbx_seq_one_letter_code
_entity_poly.pdbx_strand_id
1 'polypeptide(L)'
;MTTIHISLDDALLRRADAVLSDHGLSIQEAALQWLTRIAAGDGLPMEPGQPNKTTINAMREHDEALPSFISVDELMKHLHENH
;
A
#
# COMPACT_ATOMS: atom_id res chain seq x y z
N MET A 1 -20.10 22.52 -1.10
CA MET A 1 -18.64 22.38 -0.99
C MET A 1 -18.37 21.58 0.27
N THR A 2 -17.65 20.47 0.17
CA THR A 2 -17.24 19.65 1.33
C THR A 2 -15.79 19.95 1.64
N THR A 3 -15.44 20.13 2.92
CA THR A 3 -14.08 20.44 3.37
C THR A 3 -13.48 19.25 4.11
N ILE A 4 -12.20 18.96 3.85
CA ILE A 4 -11.44 17.91 4.51
C ILE A 4 -10.36 18.57 5.36
N HIS A 5 -10.25 18.17 6.62
CA HIS A 5 -9.17 18.59 7.52
C HIS A 5 -8.19 17.43 7.73
N ILE A 6 -6.91 17.67 7.46
CA ILE A 6 -5.84 16.68 7.62
C ILE A 6 -4.75 17.31 8.48
N SER A 7 -4.37 16.64 9.57
CA SER A 7 -3.21 17.03 10.36
C SER A 7 -1.95 16.49 9.68
N LEU A 8 -1.04 17.39 9.30
CA LEU A 8 0.21 17.06 8.64
C LEU A 8 1.37 17.66 9.44
N ASP A 9 2.52 17.00 9.37
CA ASP A 9 3.78 17.58 9.82
C ASP A 9 4.19 18.73 8.90
N ASP A 10 4.60 19.88 9.48
CA ASP A 10 4.93 21.08 8.72
C ASP A 10 6.12 20.86 7.77
N ALA A 11 7.09 20.03 8.16
CA ALA A 11 8.25 19.74 7.32
C ALA A 11 7.88 18.80 6.15
N LEU A 12 6.94 17.88 6.36
CA LEU A 12 6.34 17.10 5.27
C LEU A 12 5.58 18.01 4.31
N LEU A 13 4.73 18.91 4.83
CA LEU A 13 3.93 19.82 4.01
C LEU A 13 4.81 20.68 3.10
N ARG A 14 5.86 21.29 3.65
CA ARG A 14 6.80 22.14 2.88
C ARG A 14 7.52 21.36 1.78
N ARG A 15 7.97 20.13 2.06
CA ARG A 15 8.65 19.30 1.06
C ARG A 15 7.70 18.89 -0.06
N ALA A 16 6.47 18.51 0.28
CA ALA A 16 5.45 18.16 -0.71
C ALA A 16 5.08 19.37 -1.58
N ASP A 17 4.89 20.55 -0.97
CA ASP A 17 4.57 21.79 -1.68
C ASP A 17 5.66 22.20 -2.67
N ALA A 18 6.93 22.09 -2.27
CA ALA A 18 8.06 22.40 -3.13
C ALA A 18 8.11 21.49 -4.38
N VAL A 19 7.91 20.18 -4.20
CA VAL A 19 7.91 19.21 -5.31
C VAL A 19 6.71 19.41 -6.23
N LEU A 20 5.52 19.61 -5.67
CA LEU A 20 4.30 19.80 -6.46
C LEU A 20 4.36 21.11 -7.24
N SER A 21 4.85 22.19 -6.62
CA SER A 21 4.98 23.51 -7.25
C SER A 21 6.00 23.51 -8.39
N ASP A 22 7.09 22.75 -8.27
CA ASP A 22 8.07 22.56 -9.35
C ASP A 22 7.42 21.92 -10.59
N HIS A 23 6.38 21.10 -10.37
CA HIS A 23 5.56 20.49 -11.41
C HIS A 23 4.27 21.28 -11.74
N GLY A 24 4.11 22.50 -11.21
CA GLY A 24 2.97 23.37 -11.48
C GLY A 24 1.64 22.90 -10.88
N LEU A 25 1.69 22.10 -9.82
CA LEU A 25 0.52 21.61 -9.10
C LEU A 25 0.46 22.19 -7.68
N SER A 26 -0.72 22.59 -7.24
CA SER A 26 -0.97 22.86 -5.82
C SER A 26 -1.30 21.58 -5.04
N ILE A 27 -1.15 21.63 -3.72
CA ILE A 27 -1.55 20.55 -2.81
C ILE A 27 -3.03 20.19 -2.99
N GLN A 28 -3.89 21.20 -3.16
CA GLN A 28 -5.33 20.98 -3.34
C GLN A 28 -5.63 20.23 -4.65
N GLU A 29 -4.97 20.61 -5.75
CA GLU A 29 -5.14 19.94 -7.05
C GLU A 29 -4.62 18.51 -7.01
N ALA A 30 -3.46 18.30 -6.39
CA ALA A 30 -2.89 16.96 -6.21
C ALA A 30 -3.84 16.07 -5.38
N ALA A 31 -4.37 16.58 -4.28
CA ALA A 31 -5.32 15.84 -3.43
C ALA A 31 -6.62 15.50 -4.20
N LEU A 32 -7.15 16.44 -4.99
CA LEU A 32 -8.31 16.20 -5.85
C LEU A 32 -8.04 15.10 -6.86
N GLN A 33 -6.92 15.16 -7.60
CA GLN A 33 -6.58 14.12 -8.58
C GLN A 33 -6.43 12.75 -7.93
N TRP A 34 -5.83 12.68 -6.74
CA TRP A 34 -5.64 11.44 -6.01
C TRP A 34 -6.98 10.81 -5.61
N LEU A 35 -7.90 11.62 -5.05
CA LEU A 35 -9.26 11.17 -4.71
C LEU A 35 -10.06 10.76 -5.95
N THR A 36 -9.92 11.48 -7.07
CA THR A 36 -10.57 11.12 -8.33
C THR A 36 -10.12 9.75 -8.83
N ARG A 37 -8.82 9.43 -8.76
CA ARG A 37 -8.29 8.11 -9.16
C ARG A 37 -8.82 6.98 -8.26
N ILE A 38 -8.86 7.21 -6.95
CA ILE A 38 -9.42 6.26 -5.99
C ILE A 38 -10.90 5.99 -6.31
N ALA A 39 -11.68 7.04 -6.57
CA ALA A 39 -13.08 6.91 -6.91
C ALA A 39 -13.33 6.23 -8.27
N ALA A 40 -12.40 6.40 -9.23
CA ALA A 40 -12.46 5.75 -10.54
C ALA A 40 -12.13 4.24 -10.50
N GLY A 41 -11.62 3.73 -9.37
CA GLY A 41 -11.32 2.31 -9.19
C GLY A 41 -9.91 1.89 -9.61
N ASP A 42 -9.00 2.84 -9.88
CA ASP A 42 -7.61 2.58 -10.30
C ASP A 42 -6.70 2.03 -9.18
N GLY A 43 -7.26 1.40 -8.14
CA GLY A 43 -6.51 1.01 -6.95
C GLY A 43 -5.97 2.22 -6.19
N LEU A 44 -5.14 1.98 -5.16
CA LEU A 44 -4.45 3.08 -4.51
C LEU A 44 -3.40 3.66 -5.49
N PRO A 45 -3.36 4.98 -5.73
CA PRO A 45 -2.42 5.60 -6.67
C PRO A 45 -1.02 5.75 -6.02
N MET A 46 -0.47 4.61 -5.64
CA MET A 46 0.84 4.45 -5.03
C MET A 46 1.37 3.10 -5.51
N GLU A 47 2.67 3.04 -5.77
CA GLU A 47 3.38 1.77 -5.99
C GLU A 47 2.97 0.77 -4.90
N PRO A 48 2.86 -0.55 -5.19
CA PRO A 48 2.60 -1.55 -4.17
C PRO A 48 3.60 -1.34 -3.03
N GLY A 49 3.11 -0.83 -1.90
CA GLY A 49 3.96 -0.42 -0.80
C GLY A 49 4.75 -1.60 -0.27
N GLN A 50 5.78 -1.30 0.53
CA GLN A 50 6.50 -2.35 1.25
C GLN A 50 5.47 -3.18 2.04
N PRO A 51 5.54 -4.53 1.98
CA PRO A 51 4.56 -5.37 2.66
C PRO A 51 4.44 -4.98 4.14
N ASN A 52 3.27 -5.18 4.73
CA ASN A 52 3.11 -4.85 6.14
C ASN A 52 4.00 -5.75 7.02
N LYS A 53 4.17 -5.39 8.30
CA LYS A 53 5.04 -6.13 9.23
C LYS A 53 4.71 -7.62 9.29
N THR A 54 3.43 -7.99 9.25
CA THR A 54 2.99 -9.38 9.27
C THR A 54 3.47 -10.13 8.03
N THR A 55 3.29 -9.54 6.85
CA THR A 55 3.77 -10.13 5.59
C THR A 55 5.29 -10.21 5.55
N ILE A 56 5.99 -9.17 6.00
CA ILE A 56 7.47 -9.20 6.09
C ILE A 56 7.93 -10.34 7.01
N ASN A 57 7.28 -10.54 8.15
CA ASN A 57 7.63 -11.62 9.06
C ASN A 57 7.36 -13.00 8.45
N ALA A 58 6.21 -13.20 7.82
CA ALA A 58 5.91 -14.44 7.10
C ALA A 58 6.89 -14.71 5.95
N MET A 59 7.37 -13.67 5.26
CA MET A 59 8.42 -13.81 4.25
C MET A 59 9.78 -14.21 4.85
N ARG A 60 10.08 -13.80 6.09
CA ARG A 60 11.29 -14.25 6.81
C ARG A 60 11.17 -15.68 7.32
N GLU A 61 9.97 -16.13 7.66
CA GLU A 61 9.71 -17.53 8.02
C GLU A 61 10.03 -18.49 6.86
N HIS A 62 10.03 -18.03 5.61
CA HIS A 62 10.51 -18.82 4.47
C HIS A 62 12.01 -19.19 4.56
N ASP A 63 12.82 -18.44 5.32
CA ASP A 63 14.22 -18.82 5.59
C ASP A 63 14.29 -20.06 6.51
N GLU A 64 13.19 -20.41 7.18
CA GLU A 64 13.01 -21.67 7.90
C GLU A 64 12.36 -22.69 6.95
N ALA A 65 13.04 -23.81 6.68
CA ALA A 65 12.66 -24.79 5.65
C ALA A 65 11.16 -25.17 5.66
N LEU A 66 10.39 -24.57 4.75
CA LEU A 66 8.96 -24.84 4.57
C LEU A 66 8.72 -26.21 3.91
N PRO A 67 7.59 -26.89 4.22
CA PRO A 67 7.25 -28.15 3.58
C PRO A 67 7.01 -27.97 2.08
N SER A 68 7.53 -28.92 1.29
CA SER A 68 7.28 -29.00 -0.15
C SER A 68 6.26 -30.11 -0.45
N PHE A 69 5.46 -29.93 -1.49
CA PHE A 69 4.38 -30.85 -1.85
C PHE A 69 4.48 -31.21 -3.34
N ILE A 70 4.12 -32.45 -3.68
CA ILE A 70 4.22 -32.95 -5.07
C ILE A 70 2.90 -32.85 -5.84
N SER A 71 1.79 -32.50 -5.16
CA SER A 71 0.48 -32.30 -5.78
C SER A 71 -0.33 -31.21 -5.09
N VAL A 72 -1.27 -30.63 -5.83
CA VAL A 72 -2.20 -29.60 -5.30
C VAL A 72 -3.07 -30.17 -4.18
N ASP A 73 -3.54 -31.41 -4.32
CA ASP A 73 -4.40 -32.06 -3.33
C ASP A 73 -3.70 -32.21 -1.97
N GLU A 74 -2.41 -32.53 -1.98
CA GLU A 74 -1.57 -32.65 -0.78
C GLU A 74 -1.38 -31.29 -0.08
N LEU A 75 -1.08 -30.23 -0.85
CA LEU A 75 -0.99 -28.86 -0.33
C LEU A 75 -2.31 -28.43 0.31
N MET A 76 -3.44 -28.63 -0.36
CA MET A 76 -4.75 -28.22 0.14
C MET A 76 -5.16 -29.00 1.39
N LYS A 77 -4.77 -30.28 1.50
CA LYS A 77 -4.99 -31.06 2.72
C LYS A 77 -4.20 -30.46 3.90
N HIS A 78 -2.93 -30.13 3.70
CA HIS A 78 -2.10 -29.51 4.75
C HIS A 78 -2.64 -28.14 5.21
N LEU A 79 -3.11 -27.30 4.27
CA LEU A 79 -3.68 -25.98 4.60
C LEU A 79 -4.98 -26.08 5.40
N HIS A 80 -5.82 -27.09 5.15
CA HIS A 80 -7.06 -27.30 5.90
C HIS A 80 -6.86 -27.95 7.28
N GLU A 81 -5.79 -28.72 7.48
CA GLU A 81 -5.48 -29.37 8.77
C GLU A 81 -5.01 -28.39 9.86
N ASN A 82 -4.53 -27.20 9.47
CA ASN A 82 -4.01 -26.16 10.38
C ASN A 82 -5.04 -25.07 10.76
N HIS A 83 -6.34 -25.35 10.62
CA HIS A 83 -7.43 -24.40 10.89
C HIS A 83 -8.21 -24.75 12.17
#